data_AF-A0A4Q5YRZ2-F1
#
_entry.id   AF-A0A4Q5YRZ2-F1
#
_cell.length_a   1.000
_cell.length_b   1.000
_cell.length_c   1.000
_cell.angle_alpha   90.00
_cell.angle_beta   90.00
_cell.angle_gamma   90.00
#
_symmetry.space_group_name_H-M   'P 1'
#
loop_
_entity.id
_entity.type
_entity.pdbx_description
1 polymer ?
#
loop_
_entity_poly.entity_id
_entity_poly.type
_entity_poly.pdbx_seq_one_letter_code
_entity_poly.pdbx_strand_id
1 'polypeptide(L)'
;MYDEFGLLRATIEPEAVNWLKNNNWTFSSTGGMDAFNGWCFLYEYDDKGQTILKKSPGADPLLMVYNKRGLPVFMQDGVQRKMPTPQWTVNLYDQLDRVILTTLYHTILTVTEIQEVIDGASDDIITIHNFGGGGPQLDLLVDQRNVAISAYQAQNSIEFVKPGLYGYFFGTQI
;
A
#
# COMPACT_ATOMS: atom_id res chain seq x y z
N MET A 1 4.42 -21.61 17.31
CA MET A 1 5.47 -21.01 18.16
C MET A 1 4.92 -19.73 18.71
N TYR A 2 4.96 -19.57 20.03
CA TYR A 2 4.47 -18.39 20.72
C TYR A 2 5.65 -17.65 21.36
N ASP A 3 5.57 -16.33 21.47
CA ASP A 3 6.51 -15.54 22.26
C ASP A 3 6.18 -15.56 23.76
N GLU A 4 6.95 -14.82 24.56
CA GLU A 4 6.75 -14.70 26.01
C GLU A 4 5.44 -13.99 26.40
N PHE A 5 4.84 -13.23 25.48
CA PHE A 5 3.54 -12.58 25.64
C PHE A 5 2.37 -13.48 25.18
N GLY A 6 2.66 -14.69 24.69
CA GLY A 6 1.65 -15.64 24.22
C GLY A 6 1.12 -15.32 22.81
N LEU A 7 1.77 -14.47 22.03
CA LEU A 7 1.40 -14.15 20.66
C LEU A 7 2.00 -15.16 19.68
N LEU A 8 1.21 -15.59 18.69
CA LEU A 8 1.60 -16.60 17.71
C LEU A 8 2.64 -16.03 16.73
N ARG A 9 3.92 -16.37 16.88
CA ARG A 9 5.00 -15.90 15.98
C ARG A 9 5.17 -16.73 14.72
N ALA A 10 4.90 -18.03 14.82
CA ALA A 10 4.97 -18.89 13.64
C ALA A 10 4.10 -20.15 13.74
N THR A 11 3.57 -20.59 12.60
CA THR A 11 2.96 -21.92 12.44
C THR A 11 3.84 -22.76 11.54
N ILE A 12 4.26 -23.91 12.05
CA ILE A 12 5.16 -24.84 11.36
C ILE A 12 4.30 -25.82 10.55
N GLU A 13 4.48 -25.87 9.23
CA GLU A 13 3.75 -26.79 8.35
C GLU A 13 4.33 -28.21 8.39
N PRO A 14 3.58 -29.24 7.92
CA PRO A 14 4.06 -30.63 7.92
C PRO A 14 5.41 -30.83 7.22
N GLU A 15 5.70 -30.09 6.15
CA GLU A 15 6.99 -30.20 5.45
C GLU A 15 8.16 -29.62 6.26
N ALA A 16 7.95 -28.51 6.97
CA ALA A 16 8.94 -28.01 7.92
C ALA A 16 9.21 -29.04 9.04
N VAL A 17 8.16 -29.72 9.52
CA VAL A 17 8.31 -30.80 10.51
C VAL A 17 9.13 -31.97 9.94
N ASN A 18 8.88 -32.37 8.69
CA ASN A 18 9.66 -33.43 8.02
C ASN A 18 11.14 -33.04 7.88
N TRP A 19 11.42 -31.79 7.53
CA TRP A 19 12.79 -31.29 7.45
C TRP A 19 13.47 -31.25 8.83
N LEU A 20 12.76 -30.78 9.86
CA LEU A 20 13.25 -30.72 11.24
C LEU A 20 13.63 -32.11 11.78
N LYS A 21 12.85 -33.16 11.48
CA LYS A 21 13.17 -34.54 11.87
C LYS A 21 14.56 -34.98 11.37
N ASN A 22 14.95 -34.54 10.18
CA ASN A 22 16.24 -34.86 9.58
C ASN A 22 17.37 -33.90 10.00
N ASN A 23 17.04 -32.84 10.74
CA ASN A 23 17.95 -31.76 11.14
C ASN A 23 17.95 -31.54 12.66
N ASN A 24 17.86 -32.62 13.44
CA ASN A 24 17.92 -32.59 14.91
C ASN A 24 16.94 -31.59 15.56
N TRP A 25 15.76 -31.39 14.95
CA TRP A 25 14.73 -30.47 15.42
C TRP A 25 15.21 -29.02 15.58
N THR A 26 16.14 -28.56 14.73
CA THR A 26 16.62 -27.17 14.72
C THR A 26 16.65 -26.57 13.32
N PHE A 27 16.30 -25.28 13.21
CA PHE A 27 16.47 -24.48 11.99
C PHE A 27 17.87 -23.84 11.89
N SER A 28 18.77 -24.09 12.85
CA SER A 28 20.12 -23.51 12.86
C SER A 28 21.12 -24.21 11.92
N SER A 29 20.76 -25.35 11.33
CA SER A 29 21.61 -26.03 10.35
C SER A 29 21.57 -25.34 8.98
N THR A 30 22.52 -25.70 8.11
CA THR A 30 22.56 -25.21 6.71
C THR A 30 21.23 -25.46 6.00
N GLY A 31 20.66 -24.43 5.38
CA GLY A 31 19.35 -24.49 4.72
C GLY A 31 18.15 -24.33 5.65
N GLY A 32 18.37 -24.21 6.97
CA GLY A 32 17.27 -24.07 7.93
C GLY A 32 16.53 -22.74 7.83
N MET A 33 17.21 -21.65 7.45
CA MET A 33 16.54 -20.37 7.17
C MET A 33 15.63 -20.47 5.94
N ASP A 34 16.03 -21.22 4.90
CA ASP A 34 15.20 -21.44 3.72
C ASP A 34 13.99 -22.32 4.06
N ALA A 35 14.19 -23.38 4.83
CA ALA A 35 13.09 -24.22 5.34
C ALA A 35 12.13 -23.40 6.21
N PHE A 36 12.65 -22.57 7.10
CA PHE A 36 11.87 -21.70 7.97
C PHE A 36 11.04 -20.69 7.17
N ASN A 37 11.68 -20.02 6.20
CA ASN A 37 11.03 -19.03 5.35
C ASN A 37 10.08 -19.64 4.31
N GLY A 38 10.35 -20.87 3.89
CA GLY A 38 9.64 -21.57 2.83
C GLY A 38 8.43 -22.36 3.30
N TRP A 39 8.41 -22.80 4.56
CA TRP A 39 7.40 -23.75 5.10
C TRP A 39 6.81 -23.35 6.46
N CYS A 40 6.99 -22.09 6.87
CA CYS A 40 6.32 -21.57 8.06
C CYS A 40 5.50 -20.32 7.72
N PHE A 41 4.31 -20.23 8.31
CA PHE A 41 3.63 -18.94 8.44
C PHE A 41 4.34 -18.14 9.52
N LEU A 42 4.68 -16.88 9.25
CA LEU A 42 5.34 -15.99 10.22
C LEU A 42 4.46 -14.77 10.50
N TYR A 43 4.49 -14.32 11.74
CA TYR A 43 3.75 -13.16 12.22
C TYR A 43 4.64 -12.29 13.11
N GLU A 44 4.60 -10.99 12.89
CA GLU A 44 5.15 -9.99 13.81
C GLU A 44 4.05 -9.04 14.26
N TYR A 45 4.19 -8.55 15.48
CA TYR A 45 3.20 -7.72 16.14
C TYR A 45 3.84 -6.42 16.64
N ASP A 46 3.05 -5.36 16.68
CA ASP A 46 3.39 -4.14 17.41
C ASP A 46 3.19 -4.33 18.94
N ASP A 47 3.51 -3.27 19.70
CA ASP A 47 3.35 -3.25 21.16
C ASP A 47 1.88 -3.36 21.62
N LYS A 48 0.92 -3.19 20.71
CA LYS A 48 -0.53 -3.33 20.95
C LYS A 48 -1.05 -4.72 20.57
N GLY A 49 -0.19 -5.61 20.08
CA GLY A 49 -0.57 -6.96 19.64
C GLY A 49 -1.24 -7.01 18.26
N GLN A 50 -1.12 -5.95 17.45
CA GLN A 50 -1.63 -5.88 16.07
C GLN A 50 -0.58 -6.44 15.11
N THR A 51 -0.99 -7.23 14.12
CA THR A 51 -0.05 -7.88 13.19
C THR A 51 0.53 -6.89 12.19
N ILE A 52 1.80 -6.50 12.34
CA ILE A 52 2.50 -5.58 11.43
C ILE A 52 3.18 -6.29 10.24
N LEU A 53 3.45 -7.59 10.40
CA LEU A 53 3.99 -8.44 9.34
C LEU A 53 3.28 -9.78 9.36
N LYS A 54 2.80 -10.20 8.19
CA LYS A 54 2.30 -11.55 7.96
C LYS A 54 2.99 -12.14 6.75
N LYS A 55 3.56 -13.33 6.90
CA LYS A 55 4.23 -14.04 5.81
C LYS A 55 3.63 -15.44 5.65
N SER A 56 3.21 -15.76 4.43
CA SER A 56 2.88 -17.13 4.05
C SER A 56 4.14 -17.89 3.62
N PRO A 57 4.16 -19.22 3.80
CA PRO A 57 5.23 -20.09 3.28
C PRO A 57 5.60 -19.77 1.83
N GLY A 58 6.88 -19.50 1.58
CA GLY A 58 7.40 -19.24 0.22
C GLY A 58 6.98 -17.91 -0.42
N ALA A 59 6.20 -17.07 0.27
CA ALA A 59 5.79 -15.76 -0.20
C ALA A 59 6.62 -14.64 0.46
N ASP A 60 6.68 -13.48 -0.21
CA ASP A 60 7.18 -12.26 0.42
C ASP A 60 6.20 -11.78 1.53
N PRO A 61 6.69 -11.15 2.61
CA PRO A 61 5.83 -10.69 3.69
C PRO A 61 4.86 -9.58 3.24
N LEU A 62 3.66 -9.62 3.80
CA LEU A 62 2.67 -8.54 3.79
C LEU A 62 2.94 -7.64 5.01
N LEU A 63 3.21 -6.37 4.76
CA LEU A 63 3.38 -5.35 5.78
C LEU A 63 2.05 -4.61 6.01
N MET A 64 1.77 -4.24 7.25
CA MET A 64 0.52 -3.58 7.64
C MET A 64 0.80 -2.43 8.61
N VAL A 65 0.16 -1.28 8.39
CA VAL A 65 0.22 -0.08 9.26
C VAL A 65 -1.19 0.24 9.72
N TYR A 66 -1.33 0.61 10.99
CA TYR A 66 -2.63 0.79 11.63
C TYR A 66 -2.84 2.23 12.07
N ASN A 67 -4.10 2.67 12.05
CA ASN A 67 -4.49 3.95 12.65
C ASN A 67 -4.68 3.81 14.17
N LYS A 68 -4.99 4.93 14.83
CA LYS A 68 -5.25 4.98 16.29
C LYS A 68 -6.40 4.07 16.75
N ARG A 69 -7.32 3.72 15.84
CA ARG A 69 -8.44 2.80 16.10
C ARG A 69 -8.07 1.32 15.93
N GLY A 70 -6.85 1.01 15.49
CA GLY A 70 -6.40 -0.35 15.22
C GLY A 70 -6.92 -0.92 13.90
N LEU A 71 -7.29 -0.07 12.94
CA LEU A 71 -7.67 -0.48 11.59
C LEU A 71 -6.47 -0.40 10.64
N PRO A 72 -6.27 -1.38 9.74
CA PRO A 72 -5.18 -1.39 8.78
C PRO A 72 -5.42 -0.34 7.69
N VAL A 73 -4.65 0.75 7.75
CA VAL A 73 -4.74 1.87 6.81
C VAL A 73 -3.78 1.74 5.64
N PHE A 74 -2.61 1.13 5.84
CA PHE A 74 -1.68 0.82 4.76
C PHE A 74 -1.36 -0.67 4.77
N MET A 75 -1.32 -1.27 3.59
CA MET A 75 -0.88 -2.65 3.38
C MET A 75 0.07 -2.70 2.19
N GLN A 76 1.12 -3.49 2.30
CA GLN A 76 2.08 -3.62 1.21
C GLN A 76 2.62 -5.03 1.09
N ASP A 77 2.42 -5.62 -0.09
CA ASP A 77 2.95 -6.94 -0.43
C ASP A 77 4.36 -6.87 -1.04
N GLY A 78 4.94 -8.03 -1.36
CA GLY A 78 6.27 -8.12 -1.98
C GLY A 78 6.37 -7.58 -3.40
N VAL A 79 5.30 -7.67 -4.20
CA VAL A 79 5.27 -7.12 -5.56
C VAL A 79 5.23 -5.60 -5.49
N GLN A 80 4.38 -5.07 -4.61
CA GLN A 80 4.23 -3.66 -4.33
C GLN A 80 5.54 -3.01 -3.85
N ARG A 81 6.34 -3.73 -3.04
CA ARG A 81 7.69 -3.29 -2.63
C ARG A 81 8.71 -3.22 -3.74
N LYS A 82 8.59 -4.06 -4.77
CA LYS A 82 9.57 -4.19 -5.85
C LYS A 82 9.33 -3.21 -7.00
N MET A 83 8.28 -2.38 -6.93
CA MET A 83 8.02 -1.33 -7.92
C MET A 83 9.14 -0.27 -7.90
N PRO A 84 9.41 0.43 -9.03
CA PRO A 84 10.43 1.48 -9.08
C PRO A 84 10.25 2.58 -8.02
N THR A 85 9.00 2.89 -7.71
CA THR A 85 8.60 3.58 -6.48
C THR A 85 7.68 2.64 -5.72
N PRO A 86 8.01 2.25 -4.47
CA PRO A 86 7.18 1.34 -3.70
C PRO A 86 5.75 1.86 -3.62
N GLN A 87 4.80 0.95 -3.82
CA GLN A 87 3.38 1.25 -3.73
C GLN A 87 2.79 0.63 -2.46
N TRP A 88 1.72 1.22 -1.96
CA TRP A 88 0.97 0.76 -0.81
C TRP A 88 -0.50 0.75 -1.16
N THR A 89 -1.22 -0.29 -0.73
CA THR A 89 -2.67 -0.30 -0.72
C THR A 89 -3.14 0.48 0.50
N VAL A 90 -3.90 1.55 0.28
CA VAL A 90 -4.40 2.43 1.33
C VAL A 90 -5.89 2.27 1.47
N ASN A 91 -6.37 2.04 2.69
CA ASN A 91 -7.78 2.02 3.04
C ASN A 91 -8.14 3.24 3.89
N LEU A 92 -9.13 3.99 3.45
CA LEU A 92 -9.74 5.06 4.23
C LEU A 92 -11.05 4.57 4.82
N TYR A 93 -11.29 4.93 6.07
CA TYR A 93 -12.42 4.47 6.85
C TYR A 93 -13.33 5.64 7.24
N ASP A 94 -14.63 5.38 7.32
CA ASP A 94 -15.56 6.30 7.96
C ASP A 94 -15.55 6.17 9.50
N GLN A 95 -16.35 6.98 10.17
CA GLN A 95 -16.52 6.95 11.61
C GLN A 95 -17.09 5.62 12.14
N LEU A 96 -17.68 4.79 11.29
CA LEU A 96 -18.26 3.49 11.63
C LEU A 96 -17.34 2.31 11.27
N ASP A 97 -16.04 2.56 11.06
CA ASP A 97 -15.04 1.54 10.71
C ASP A 97 -15.27 0.86 9.35
N ARG A 98 -16.02 1.49 8.44
CA ARG A 98 -16.26 0.96 7.09
C ARG A 98 -15.30 1.58 6.10
N VAL A 99 -14.72 0.75 5.22
CA VAL A 99 -13.87 1.25 4.14
C VAL A 99 -14.71 2.08 3.17
N ILE A 100 -14.34 3.34 2.98
CA ILE A 100 -14.97 4.27 2.04
C ILE A 100 -14.17 4.46 0.75
N LEU A 101 -12.85 4.21 0.80
CA LEU A 101 -11.98 4.26 -0.36
C LEU A 101 -10.79 3.30 -0.17
N THR A 102 -10.46 2.59 -1.24
CA THR A 102 -9.20 1.88 -1.38
C THR A 102 -8.44 2.45 -2.57
N THR A 103 -7.17 2.81 -2.38
CA THR A 103 -6.33 3.38 -3.45
C THR A 103 -4.88 2.89 -3.35
N LEU A 104 -4.10 3.16 -4.40
CA LEU A 104 -2.65 2.91 -4.40
C LEU A 104 -1.91 4.21 -4.10
N TYR A 105 -1.04 4.19 -3.09
CA TYR A 105 -0.19 5.29 -2.70
C TYR A 105 1.28 4.96 -2.96
N HIS A 106 1.97 5.85 -3.68
CA HIS A 106 3.37 5.66 -4.06
C HIS A 106 4.25 6.50 -3.15
N THR A 107 5.18 5.86 -2.45
CA THR A 107 6.12 6.55 -1.56
C THR A 107 7.36 5.72 -1.33
N ILE A 108 8.46 6.39 -0.98
CA ILE A 108 9.70 5.75 -0.52
C ILE A 108 9.79 5.68 1.02
N LEU A 109 8.79 6.24 1.73
CA LEU A 109 8.74 6.19 3.19
C LEU A 109 8.69 4.74 3.68
N THR A 110 9.44 4.49 4.74
CA THR A 110 9.47 3.23 5.48
C THR A 110 8.20 3.03 6.30
N VAL A 111 7.96 1.79 6.75
CA VAL A 111 6.83 1.45 7.65
C VAL A 111 6.79 2.38 8.86
N THR A 112 7.95 2.62 9.49
CA THR A 112 8.07 3.46 10.69
C THR A 112 7.69 4.91 10.39
N GLU A 113 8.19 5.48 9.29
CA GLU A 113 7.83 6.86 8.90
C GLU A 113 6.35 6.99 8.57
N ILE A 114 5.75 6.00 7.90
CA ILE A 114 4.31 5.99 7.63
C ILE A 114 3.52 5.89 8.94
N GLN A 115 3.97 5.06 9.89
CA GLN A 115 3.32 4.95 11.21
C GLN A 115 3.38 6.28 11.97
N GLU A 116 4.52 6.98 11.96
CA GLU A 116 4.66 8.31 12.57
C GLU A 116 3.70 9.34 11.97
N VAL A 117 3.55 9.35 10.64
CA VAL A 117 2.59 10.23 9.95
C VAL A 117 1.16 9.90 10.37
N ILE A 118 0.80 8.62 10.48
CA ILE A 118 -0.54 8.18 10.85
C ILE A 118 -0.85 8.46 12.32
N ASP A 119 0.13 8.31 13.21
CA ASP A 119 -0.01 8.65 14.63
C ASP A 119 -0.13 10.17 14.84
N GLY A 120 0.49 10.96 13.96
CA GLY A 120 0.35 12.41 13.93
C GLY A 120 -0.97 12.92 13.33
N ALA A 121 -1.71 12.08 12.60
CA ALA A 121 -2.95 12.50 11.95
C ALA A 121 -4.07 12.81 12.97
N SER A 122 -4.77 13.92 12.75
CA SER A 122 -6.02 14.29 13.42
C SER A 122 -7.22 13.74 12.65
N ASP A 123 -8.26 13.29 13.36
CA ASP A 123 -9.49 12.74 12.77
C ASP A 123 -10.32 13.78 11.97
N ASP A 124 -9.91 15.05 12.03
CA ASP A 124 -10.59 16.17 11.39
C ASP A 124 -10.14 16.34 9.93
N ILE A 125 -10.95 15.75 9.04
CA ILE A 125 -10.98 15.98 7.59
C ILE A 125 -9.86 15.30 6.79
N ILE A 126 -10.22 14.18 6.14
CA ILE A 126 -9.44 13.61 5.05
C ILE A 126 -9.74 14.42 3.78
N THR A 127 -8.82 15.30 3.38
CA THR A 127 -8.90 15.94 2.05
C THR A 127 -8.33 14.96 1.02
N ILE A 128 -9.20 14.27 0.28
CA ILE A 128 -8.78 13.43 -0.84
C ILE A 128 -8.54 14.33 -2.05
N HIS A 129 -7.27 14.59 -2.36
CA HIS A 129 -6.92 15.05 -3.70
C HIS A 129 -6.97 13.82 -4.62
N ASN A 130 -8.04 13.69 -5.40
CA ASN A 130 -8.11 12.71 -6.49
C ASN A 130 -7.12 13.10 -7.59
N PHE A 131 -5.84 12.84 -7.36
CA PHE A 131 -4.87 12.79 -8.45
C PHE A 131 -5.13 11.50 -9.21
N GLY A 132 -5.78 11.59 -10.37
CA GLY A 132 -5.87 10.47 -11.30
C GLY A 132 -4.45 10.00 -11.64
N GLY A 133 -4.00 8.93 -11.00
CA GLY A 133 -2.66 8.38 -11.19
C GLY A 133 -1.52 9.11 -10.46
N GLY A 134 -1.53 9.07 -9.13
CA GLY A 134 -0.30 8.86 -8.33
C GLY A 134 0.86 9.86 -8.46
N GLY A 135 0.61 11.08 -8.95
CA GLY A 135 1.60 12.15 -9.02
C GLY A 135 0.92 13.51 -9.06
N PRO A 136 1.67 14.60 -8.82
CA PRO A 136 1.19 15.93 -9.15
C PRO A 136 0.69 15.91 -10.60
N GLN A 137 -0.50 16.50 -10.85
CA GLN A 137 -1.08 16.47 -12.17
C GLN A 137 -0.09 17.11 -13.17
N LEU A 138 0.52 16.29 -14.03
CA LEU A 138 1.54 16.77 -14.97
C LEU A 138 0.89 17.72 -15.97
N ASP A 139 -0.22 17.28 -16.56
CA ASP A 139 -0.99 18.05 -17.52
C ASP A 139 -2.47 18.06 -17.16
N LEU A 140 -3.12 19.21 -17.34
CA LEU A 140 -4.54 19.39 -17.06
C LEU A 140 -5.25 19.94 -18.29
N LEU A 141 -6.10 19.11 -18.87
CA LEU A 141 -6.96 19.47 -19.99
C LEU A 141 -8.32 19.94 -19.48
N VAL A 142 -8.66 21.19 -19.77
CA VAL A 142 -9.92 21.83 -19.34
C VAL A 142 -10.77 22.12 -20.56
N ASP A 143 -11.87 21.39 -20.71
CA ASP A 143 -12.83 21.55 -21.81
C ASP A 143 -13.79 22.73 -21.57
N GLN A 144 -14.19 22.96 -20.31
CA GLN A 144 -15.02 24.09 -19.92
C GLN A 144 -14.55 24.65 -18.58
N ARG A 145 -14.56 25.99 -18.47
CA ARG A 145 -14.30 26.66 -17.20
C ARG A 145 -15.41 26.31 -16.20
N ASN A 146 -15.08 25.49 -15.21
CA ASN A 146 -15.90 25.29 -14.03
C ASN A 146 -15.75 26.50 -13.10
N VAL A 147 -16.83 27.25 -12.94
CA VAL A 147 -16.89 28.48 -12.11
C VAL A 147 -16.73 28.22 -10.62
N ALA A 148 -16.95 26.97 -10.17
CA ALA A 148 -16.76 26.57 -8.78
C ALA A 148 -15.29 26.28 -8.44
N ILE A 149 -14.43 26.15 -9.45
CA ILE A 149 -12.99 25.91 -9.27
C ILE A 149 -12.27 27.27 -9.29
N SER A 150 -11.65 27.62 -8.16
CA SER A 150 -10.92 28.88 -7.99
C SER A 150 -9.52 28.87 -8.60
N ALA A 151 -8.91 27.69 -8.77
CA ALA A 151 -7.59 27.54 -9.38
C ALA A 151 -7.47 26.17 -10.08
N TYR A 152 -6.89 26.18 -11.27
CA TYR A 152 -6.42 24.99 -11.98
C TYR A 152 -4.92 24.87 -11.75
N GLN A 153 -4.43 23.69 -11.36
CA GLN A 153 -3.01 23.47 -11.05
C GLN A 153 -2.53 22.22 -11.77
N ALA A 154 -1.41 22.35 -12.49
CA ALA A 154 -0.66 21.26 -13.10
C ALA A 154 0.84 21.62 -13.14
N GLN A 155 1.73 20.65 -13.29
CA GLN A 155 3.18 20.89 -13.26
C GLN A 155 3.78 21.32 -14.59
N ASN A 156 3.34 20.71 -15.69
CA ASN A 156 3.89 20.97 -17.02
C ASN A 156 2.98 21.93 -17.78
N SER A 157 1.69 21.60 -17.93
CA SER A 157 0.78 22.43 -18.72
C SER A 157 -0.68 22.38 -18.27
N ILE A 158 -1.39 23.47 -18.55
CA ILE A 158 -2.85 23.55 -18.44
C ILE A 158 -3.36 23.98 -19.82
N GLU A 159 -4.08 23.10 -20.52
CA GLU A 159 -4.61 23.36 -21.85
C GLU A 159 -6.13 23.55 -21.79
N PHE A 160 -6.59 24.73 -22.22
CA PHE A 160 -8.02 24.99 -22.36
C PHE A 160 -8.45 24.65 -23.79
N VAL A 161 -9.17 23.55 -23.94
CA VAL A 161 -9.73 23.15 -25.24
C VAL A 161 -11.09 23.78 -25.41
N LYS A 162 -11.29 24.44 -26.54
CA LYS A 162 -12.59 25.03 -26.88
C LYS A 162 -13.59 23.91 -27.19
N PRO A 163 -14.79 23.88 -26.57
CA PRO A 163 -15.85 23.01 -27.01
C PRO A 163 -16.31 23.43 -28.41
N GLY A 164 -16.16 22.54 -29.38
CA GLY A 164 -16.82 22.65 -30.68
C GLY A 164 -16.02 23.38 -31.76
N LEU A 165 -15.35 22.59 -32.60
CA LEU A 165 -15.31 22.82 -34.05
C LEU A 165 -15.18 21.45 -34.74
N TYR A 166 -16.25 20.66 -34.68
CA TYR A 166 -16.53 19.75 -35.79
C TYR A 166 -16.90 20.64 -36.99
N GLY A 167 -15.90 21.09 -37.74
CA GLY A 167 -16.04 21.97 -38.90
C GLY A 167 -15.24 21.42 -40.06
N TYR A 168 -15.95 20.90 -41.06
CA TYR A 168 -15.41 20.42 -42.33
C TYR A 168 -14.47 21.45 -42.99
N PHE A 169 -13.25 21.04 -43.34
CA PHE A 169 -12.44 21.77 -44.32
C PHE A 169 -12.77 21.26 -45.71
N PHE A 170 -13.51 22.06 -46.47
CA PHE A 170 -13.63 21.96 -47.93
C PHE A 170 -12.50 22.79 -48.58
N GLY A 171 -11.72 22.16 -49.46
CA GLY A 171 -10.95 22.78 -50.56
C GLY A 171 -9.71 23.62 -50.18
N THR A 172 -8.66 23.74 -50.98
CA THR A 172 -8.42 23.33 -52.38
C THR A 172 -6.91 23.29 -52.60
N GLN A 173 -6.41 22.32 -53.39
CA GLN A 173 -5.06 22.36 -53.95
C GLN A 173 -4.86 23.65 -54.76
N ILE A 174 -3.75 24.33 -54.51
CA ILE A 174 -3.01 25.07 -55.54
C ILE A 174 -1.55 24.67 -55.44
#